data_AF-A0A1D2AJB1-F1
#
_entry.id   AF-A0A1D2AJB1-F1
#
_cell.length_a   1.000
_cell.length_b   1.000
_cell.length_c   1.000
_cell.angle_alpha   90.00
_cell.angle_beta   90.00
_cell.angle_gamma   90.00
#
_symmetry.space_group_name_H-M   'P 1'
#
loop_
_entity.id
_entity.type
_entity.pdbx_description
1 polymer ?
#
loop_
_entity_poly.entity_id
_entity_poly.type
_entity_poly.pdbx_seq_one_letter_code
_entity_poly.pdbx_strand_id
1 'polypeptide(L)' 'DVDRLVIDHIQVNRAPKMRRRTYRAHGRINPYMSSPCHVEVILSEKEQVVTAPTPDEDAPKKKQSKRRWPARS' A
#
# COMPACT_ATOMS: atom_id res chain seq x y z
N ASP A 1 -5.42 -16.99 -13.98
CA ASP A 1 -4.85 -16.90 -15.34
C ASP A 1 -3.59 -16.04 -15.25
N VAL A 2 -2.47 -16.45 -15.85
CA VAL A 2 -1.17 -15.76 -15.63
C VAL A 2 -1.23 -14.31 -16.08
N ASP A 3 -2.01 -14.04 -17.13
CA ASP A 3 -2.22 -12.71 -17.70
C ASP A 3 -3.00 -11.75 -16.78
N ARG A 4 -3.62 -12.26 -15.71
CA ARG A 4 -4.44 -11.48 -14.76
C ARG A 4 -3.71 -11.11 -13.48
N LEU A 5 -2.54 -11.71 -13.23
CA LEU A 5 -1.73 -11.43 -12.05
C LEU A 5 -1.04 -10.07 -12.20
N VAL A 6 -1.15 -9.25 -11.17
CA VAL A 6 -0.48 -7.95 -11.09
C VAL A 6 0.38 -7.92 -9.84
N ILE A 7 1.53 -7.27 -9.95
CA ILE A 7 2.42 -7.02 -8.82
C ILE A 7 1.76 -5.98 -7.93
N ASP A 8 1.32 -6.41 -6.74
CA ASP A 8 0.75 -5.54 -5.71
C ASP A 8 1.86 -4.90 -4.88
N HIS A 9 2.84 -5.71 -4.49
CA HIS A 9 3.91 -5.29 -3.61
C HIS A 9 5.25 -5.97 -3.95
N ILE A 10 6.33 -5.19 -3.88
CA ILE A 10 7.71 -5.68 -3.89
C ILE A 10 8.44 -5.06 -2.71
N GLN A 11 9.04 -5.91 -1.88
CA GLN A 11 9.94 -5.48 -0.80
C GLN A 11 11.34 -6.06 -1.04
N VAL A 12 12.36 -5.23 -0.80
CA VAL A 12 13.76 -5.67 -0.83
C VAL A 12 14.44 -5.29 0.48
N ASN A 13 14.87 -6.31 1.23
CA ASN A 13 15.58 -6.15 2.50
C ASN A 13 17.06 -6.50 2.36
N ARG A 14 17.92 -5.82 3.12
CA ARG A 14 19.33 -6.19 3.21
C ARG A 14 19.47 -7.51 3.96
N ALA A 15 20.23 -8.44 3.40
CA ALA A 15 20.57 -9.68 4.06
C ALA A 15 21.95 -9.58 4.77
N PRO A 16 22.27 -10.48 5.71
CA PRO A 16 23.56 -10.51 6.37
C PRO A 16 24.73 -10.59 5.38
N LYS A 17 25.73 -9.72 5.55
CA LYS A 17 26.90 -9.67 4.65
C LYS A 17 27.79 -10.88 4.86
N MET A 18 28.16 -11.55 3.77
CA MET A 18 29.20 -12.59 3.80
C MET A 18 30.58 -11.96 3.87
N ARG A 19 31.45 -12.50 4.73
CA ARG A 19 32.78 -11.94 4.99
C ARG A 19 33.88 -12.70 4.26
N ARG A 20 34.60 -12.01 3.37
CA ARG A 20 35.84 -12.49 2.75
C ARG A 20 36.98 -11.52 3.04
N ARG A 21 38.22 -11.99 2.87
CA ARG A 21 39.43 -11.18 2.99
C ARG A 21 40.03 -10.93 1.61
N THR A 22 40.55 -9.72 1.42
CA THR A 22 41.41 -9.38 0.28
C THR A 22 42.79 -9.04 0.81
N TYR A 23 43.79 -9.72 0.27
CA TYR A 23 45.19 -9.46 0.54
C TYR A 23 45.68 -8.37 -0.40
N ARG A 24 46.33 -7.35 0.15
CA ARG A 24 46.96 -6.25 -0.62
C ARG A 24 48.43 -6.13 -0.26
N ALA A 25 49.13 -5.29 -1.02
CA ALA A 25 50.53 -4.98 -0.77
C ALA A 25 50.80 -4.55 0.69
N HIS A 26 52.03 -4.80 1.15
CA HIS A 26 52.52 -4.47 2.49
C HIS A 26 51.72 -5.12 3.64
N GLY A 27 51.18 -6.33 3.42
CA GLY A 27 50.48 -7.09 4.45
C GLY A 27 49.10 -6.53 4.85
N ARG A 28 48.55 -5.60 4.06
CA ARG A 28 47.21 -5.04 4.32
C ARG A 28 46.12 -6.10 4.06
N ILE A 29 45.25 -6.30 5.05
CA ILE A 29 44.08 -7.18 4.95
C ILE A 29 42.81 -6.33 5.01
N ASN A 30 42.07 -6.28 3.91
CA ASN A 30 40.81 -5.53 3.85
C ASN A 30 39.61 -6.46 3.72
N PRO A 31 38.45 -6.10 4.29
CA PRO A 31 37.21 -6.84 4.09
C PRO A 31 36.76 -6.71 2.64
N TYR A 32 36.38 -7.83 2.05
CA TYR A 32 35.57 -7.87 0.83
C TYR A 32 34.23 -8.50 1.22
N MET A 33 33.19 -7.67 1.25
CA MET A 33 31.88 -8.08 1.76
C MET A 33 30.88 -8.12 0.61
N SER A 34 30.20 -9.26 0.47
CA SER A 34 29.07 -9.38 -0.44
C SER A 34 27.89 -8.55 0.08
N SER A 35 27.03 -8.07 -0.82
CA SER A 35 25.80 -7.33 -0.49
C SER A 35 24.56 -8.11 -0.91
N PRO A 36 24.19 -9.19 -0.18
CA PRO A 36 23.00 -9.97 -0.48
C PRO A 36 21.71 -9.23 -0.08
N CYS A 37 20.57 -9.66 -0.62
CA CYS A 37 19.24 -9.15 -0.28
C CYS A 37 18.19 -10.27 -0.22
N HIS A 38 17.12 -10.01 0.54
CA HIS A 38 15.89 -10.79 0.52
C HIS A 38 14.87 -10.04 -0.34
N VAL A 39 14.26 -10.73 -1.29
CA VAL A 39 13.27 -10.15 -2.20
C VAL A 39 11.94 -10.84 -1.95
N GLU A 40 10.93 -10.05 -1.64
CA GLU A 40 9.56 -10.51 -1.41
C GLU A 40 8.67 -9.88 -2.49
N VAL A 41 7.86 -10.70 -3.15
CA VAL A 41 6.96 -10.29 -4.23
C VAL A 41 5.57 -10.84 -3.95
N ILE A 42 4.58 -9.96 -3.92
CA ILE A 42 3.17 -10.30 -3.73
C ILE A 42 2.43 -10.00 -5.03
N LEU A 43 1.77 -11.03 -5.57
CA LEU A 43 0.92 -10.93 -6.75
C LEU A 43 -0.54 -11.02 -6.32
N SER A 44 -1.38 -10.13 -6.84
CA SER A 44 -2.83 -10.19 -6.68
C SER A 44 -3.50 -10.20 -8.05
N GLU A 45 -4.68 -10.82 -8.14
CA GLU A 45 -5.53 -10.64 -9.31
C GLU A 45 -6.27 -9.30 -9.19
N LYS A 46 -6.42 -8.56 -10.29
CA LYS A 46 -7.20 -7.31 -10.29
C LYS A 46 -8.68 -7.62 -10.06
N GLU A 47 -9.17 -7.36 -8.85
CA GLU A 47 -10.59 -7.40 -8.52
C GLU A 47 -11.31 -6.21 -9.16
N GLN A 48 -12.52 -6.44 -9.70
CA GLN A 48 -13.39 -5.34 -10.11
C GLN A 48 -13.71 -4.47 -8.89
N VAL A 49 -13.53 -3.17 -9.02
CA VAL A 49 -13.81 -2.20 -7.94
C VAL A 49 -15.27 -2.34 -7.52
N VAL A 50 -15.51 -3.01 -6.38
CA VAL A 50 -16.81 -3.03 -5.74
C VAL A 50 -16.95 -1.71 -4.99
N THR A 51 -17.65 -0.76 -5.59
CA THR A 51 -18.02 0.49 -4.91
C THR A 51 -18.81 0.14 -3.65
N ALA A 52 -18.24 0.45 -2.49
CA ALA A 52 -18.96 0.42 -1.23
C ALA A 52 -20.18 1.36 -1.34
N PRO A 53 -21.39 0.95 -0.91
CA PRO A 53 -22.56 1.82 -0.94
C PRO A 53 -22.31 3.01 0.00
N THR A 54 -22.39 4.23 -0.56
CA THR A 54 -22.36 5.47 0.22
C THR A 54 -23.70 5.62 0.98
N PRO A 55 -23.70 5.86 2.30
CA PRO A 55 -24.90 5.86 3.13
C PRO A 55 -25.79 7.12 3.02
N ASP A 56 -25.70 7.90 1.94
CA ASP A 56 -26.25 9.28 1.91
C ASP A 56 -27.42 9.51 0.92
N GLU A 57 -27.88 8.51 0.17
CA GLU A 57 -28.95 8.69 -0.85
C GLU A 57 -30.35 8.21 -0.41
N ASP A 58 -30.56 7.83 0.86
CA ASP A 58 -31.86 7.34 1.37
C ASP A 58 -32.42 8.15 2.57
N ALA A 59 -32.09 9.44 2.67
CA ALA A 59 -32.77 10.33 3.62
C ALA A 59 -34.01 10.98 2.97
N PRO A 60 -35.25 10.64 3.36
CA PRO A 60 -36.42 11.34 2.87
C PRO A 60 -36.39 12.79 3.36
N LYS A 61 -36.17 13.74 2.43
CA LYS A 61 -36.26 15.19 2.68
C LYS A 61 -37.64 15.52 3.23
N LYS A 62 -37.76 15.68 4.56
CA LYS A 62 -38.99 16.18 5.20
C LYS A 62 -39.30 17.56 4.62
N LYS A 63 -40.39 17.67 3.86
CA LYS A 63 -40.97 18.95 3.44
C LYS A 63 -41.37 19.73 4.68
N GLN A 64 -40.63 20.78 5.02
CA GLN A 64 -41.08 21.78 5.98
C GLN A 64 -42.34 22.45 5.41
N SER A 65 -43.51 22.18 6.02
CA SER A 65 -44.72 22.91 5.70
C SER A 65 -44.62 24.30 6.34
N LYS A 66 -44.55 25.32 5.49
CA LYS A 66 -44.52 26.72 5.91
C LYS A 66 -45.95 27.16 6.16
N ARG A 67 -46.41 27.25 7.42
CA ARG A 67 -47.71 27.84 7.74
C ARG A 67 -47.65 28.81 8.92
N ARG A 68 -48.31 29.95 8.66
CA ARG A 68 -48.15 31.28 9.25
C ARG A 68 -48.86 31.39 10.61
N TRP A 69 -48.30 32.20 11.51
CA TRP A 69 -48.93 32.56 12.78
C TRP A 69 -50.02 33.63 12.55
N PRO A 70 -51.20 33.55 13.17
CA PRO A 70 -52.20 34.61 13.08
C PRO A 70 -51.84 35.78 14.00
N ALA A 71 -51.94 37.01 13.47
CA ALA A 71 -51.79 38.24 14.25
C ALA A 71 -52.86 38.29 15.35
N ARG A 72 -52.47 38.62 16.58
CA ARG A 72 -53.42 38.98 17.64
C ARG A 72 -53.64 40.50 17.62
N SER A 73 -54.91 40.83 17.82
CA SER A 73 -55.55 42.14 18.01
C SER A 73 -54.82 43.09 18.93
#